data_AF-A0A8S2IE17-F1
#
_entry.id   AF-A0A8S2IE17-F1
#
_cell.length_a   1.000
_cell.length_b   1.000
_cell.length_c   1.000
_cell.angle_alpha   90.00
_cell.angle_beta   90.00
_cell.angle_gamma   90.00
#
_symmetry.space_group_name_H-M   'P 1'
#
loop_
_entity.id
_entity.type
_entity.pdbx_description
1 polymer ?
#
loop_
_entity_poly.entity_id
_entity_poly.type
_entity_poly.pdbx_seq_one_letter_code
_entity_poly.pdbx_strand_id
1 'polypeptide(L)'
;MYSLISNLTLILFIILLLMTITQSMEPFSNVPPPPARPHRFYSRQQLKEYLQKVHEYYSIVGRPRFGRLATDLPDIQKTKENASSELLLALFDNNLEQIFDYLDMDKNGYITRREFNERLLK
;
A
#
# COMPACT_ATOMS: atom_id res chain seq x y z
N MET A 1 -62.11 -16.44 2.96
CA MET A 1 -60.95 -16.96 2.21
C MET A 1 -60.06 -15.85 1.65
N TYR A 2 -60.58 -14.88 0.88
CA TYR A 2 -59.75 -13.84 0.24
C TYR A 2 -58.92 -12.97 1.20
N SER A 3 -59.46 -12.59 2.36
CA SER A 3 -58.72 -11.80 3.37
C SER A 3 -57.56 -12.58 4.03
N LEU A 4 -57.67 -13.91 4.14
CA LEU A 4 -56.60 -14.75 4.65
C LEU A 4 -55.45 -14.88 3.64
N ILE A 5 -55.81 -14.99 2.36
CA ILE A 5 -54.85 -15.07 1.25
C ILE A 5 -54.11 -13.74 1.08
N SER A 6 -54.78 -12.60 1.17
CA SER A 6 -54.15 -11.27 1.07
C SER A 6 -53.15 -11.00 2.20
N ASN A 7 -53.49 -11.42 3.43
CA ASN A 7 -52.59 -11.26 4.58
C ASN A 7 -51.34 -12.14 4.44
N LEU A 8 -51.50 -13.36 3.93
CA LEU A 8 -50.38 -14.27 3.67
C LEU A 8 -49.44 -13.71 2.60
N THR A 9 -49.98 -13.15 1.51
CA THR A 9 -49.17 -12.52 0.46
C THR A 9 -48.40 -11.29 0.95
N LEU A 10 -49.01 -10.51 1.85
CA LEU A 10 -48.38 -9.32 2.43
C LEU A 10 -47.23 -9.70 3.37
N ILE A 11 -47.42 -10.74 4.19
CA ILE A 11 -46.37 -11.29 5.06
C ILE A 11 -45.20 -11.82 4.23
N LEU A 12 -45.46 -12.56 3.15
CA LEU A 12 -44.41 -13.08 2.26
C LEU A 12 -43.61 -11.94 1.61
N PHE A 13 -44.29 -10.87 1.18
CA PHE A 13 -43.65 -9.69 0.60
C PHE A 13 -42.77 -8.95 1.62
N ILE A 14 -43.20 -8.84 2.88
CA ILE A 14 -42.41 -8.26 3.96
C ILE A 14 -41.16 -9.11 4.24
N ILE A 15 -41.28 -10.43 4.26
CA ILE A 15 -40.13 -11.34 4.45
C ILE A 15 -39.13 -11.21 3.30
N LEU A 16 -39.62 -11.12 2.06
CA LEU A 16 -38.78 -10.90 0.88
C LEU A 16 -38.04 -9.55 0.97
N LEU A 17 -38.72 -8.50 1.43
CA LEU A 17 -38.16 -7.17 1.61
C LEU A 17 -37.15 -7.11 2.78
N LEU A 18 -37.34 -7.92 3.83
CA LEU A 18 -36.35 -8.04 4.91
C LEU A 18 -35.09 -8.78 4.45
N MET A 19 -35.23 -9.82 3.63
CA MET A 19 -34.10 -10.61 3.12
C MET A 19 -33.17 -9.82 2.18
N THR A 20 -33.68 -8.80 1.49
CA THR A 20 -32.84 -7.93 0.64
C THR A 20 -32.00 -6.95 1.47
N ILE A 21 -32.48 -6.53 2.64
CA ILE A 21 -31.75 -5.60 3.53
C ILE A 21 -30.53 -6.29 4.16
N THR A 22 -30.63 -7.59 4.46
CA THR A 22 -29.55 -8.35 5.13
C THR A 22 -28.33 -8.68 4.26
N GLN A 23 -28.38 -8.43 2.94
CA GLN A 23 -27.27 -8.74 2.03
C GLN A 23 -26.18 -7.66 1.94
N SER A 24 -26.25 -6.59 2.74
CA SER A 24 -25.33 -5.45 2.65
C SER A 24 -24.30 -5.34 3.78
N MET A 25 -24.23 -6.32 4.69
CA MET A 25 -23.19 -6.36 5.72
C MET A 25 -22.14 -7.43 5.43
N GLU A 26 -21.38 -7.21 4.37
CA GLU A 26 -20.00 -7.69 4.37
C GLU A 26 -19.25 -6.86 5.42
N PRO A 27 -18.67 -7.46 6.48
CA PRO A 27 -17.85 -6.72 7.41
C PRO A 27 -16.69 -6.10 6.61
N PHE A 28 -16.65 -4.76 6.55
CA PHE A 28 -15.61 -3.97 5.90
C PHE A 28 -14.26 -4.07 6.63
N SER A 29 -13.74 -5.28 6.79
CA SER A 29 -12.34 -5.53 7.12
C SER A 29 -11.70 -6.47 6.11
N ASN A 30 -11.99 -6.25 4.82
CA ASN A 30 -11.18 -6.75 3.71
C ASN A 30 -9.85 -5.97 3.62
N VAL A 31 -9.25 -5.66 4.77
CA VAL A 31 -7.89 -5.10 4.82
C VAL A 31 -6.97 -6.30 4.63
N PRO A 32 -6.27 -6.41 3.48
CA PRO A 32 -5.29 -7.47 3.32
C PRO A 32 -4.25 -7.37 4.44
N PRO A 33 -3.75 -8.50 4.98
CA PRO A 33 -2.69 -8.44 5.97
C PRO A 33 -1.47 -7.71 5.40
N PRO A 34 -0.69 -7.01 6.23
CA PRO A 34 0.49 -6.30 5.77
C PRO A 34 1.39 -7.27 4.99
N PRO A 35 1.86 -6.89 3.78
CA PRO A 35 2.70 -7.76 3.00
C PRO A 35 3.96 -8.09 3.80
N ALA A 36 4.25 -9.39 3.95
CA ALA A 36 5.43 -9.85 4.65
C ALA A 36 6.68 -9.25 3.99
N ARG A 37 7.59 -8.70 4.79
CA ARG A 37 8.84 -8.11 4.28
C ARG A 37 9.73 -9.23 3.75
N PRO A 38 9.93 -9.35 2.43
CA PRO A 38 10.81 -10.38 1.90
C PRO A 38 12.24 -10.08 2.34
N HIS A 39 12.97 -11.13 2.72
CA HIS A 39 14.38 -10.98 3.09
C HIS A 39 15.25 -10.59 1.88
N ARG A 40 14.87 -11.04 0.67
CA ARG A 40 15.52 -10.76 -0.61
C ARG A 40 14.51 -10.81 -1.76
N PHE A 41 14.80 -10.09 -2.83
CA PHE A 41 14.10 -10.21 -4.13
C PHE A 41 15.03 -10.93 -5.11
N TYR A 42 14.54 -11.97 -5.77
CA TYR A 42 15.30 -12.78 -6.73
C TYR A 42 14.97 -12.42 -8.19
N SER A 43 13.99 -11.54 -8.41
CA SER A 43 13.62 -11.07 -9.74
C SER A 43 12.96 -9.69 -9.69
N ARG A 44 13.03 -8.97 -10.82
CA ARG A 44 12.34 -7.68 -11.02
C ARG A 44 10.82 -7.81 -10.88
N GLN A 45 10.28 -8.94 -11.33
CA GLN A 45 8.85 -9.26 -11.22
C GLN A 45 8.43 -9.36 -9.75
N GLN A 46 9.21 -10.04 -8.93
CA GLN A 46 8.94 -10.20 -7.49
C GLN A 46 8.96 -8.87 -6.75
N LEU A 47 9.88 -7.98 -7.12
CA LEU A 47 9.92 -6.61 -6.58
C LEU A 47 8.66 -5.83 -6.97
N LYS A 48 8.27 -5.87 -8.25
CA LYS A 48 7.06 -5.18 -8.75
C LYS A 48 5.79 -5.67 -8.03
N GLU A 49 5.62 -6.98 -7.91
CA GLU A 49 4.49 -7.58 -7.21
C GLU A 49 4.44 -7.16 -5.73
N TYR A 50 5.59 -7.14 -5.06
CA TYR A 50 5.65 -6.68 -3.67
C TYR A 50 5.28 -5.21 -3.53
N LEU A 51 5.80 -4.34 -4.40
CA LEU A 51 5.45 -2.92 -4.40
C LEU A 51 3.95 -2.69 -4.63
N GLN A 52 3.35 -3.47 -5.53
CA GLN A 52 1.90 -3.41 -5.77
C GLN A 52 1.10 -3.79 -4.52
N LYS A 53 1.50 -4.87 -3.82
CA LYS A 53 0.85 -5.27 -2.55
C LYS A 53 1.02 -4.23 -1.44
N VAL A 54 2.19 -3.60 -1.37
CA VAL A 54 2.45 -2.51 -0.41
C VAL A 54 1.56 -1.30 -0.70
N HIS A 55 1.43 -0.93 -1.98
CA HIS A 55 0.55 0.16 -2.40
C HIS A 55 -0.92 -0.13 -2.06
N GLU A 56 -1.41 -1.33 -2.36
CA GLU A 56 -2.77 -1.78 -2.04
C GLU A 56 -3.03 -1.79 -0.52
N TYR A 57 -2.06 -2.23 0.27
CA TYR A 57 -2.18 -2.23 1.72
C TYR A 57 -2.32 -0.81 2.30
N TYR A 58 -1.43 0.11 1.90
CA TYR A 58 -1.42 1.48 2.45
C TYR A 58 -2.46 2.41 1.81
N SER A 59 -3.06 2.05 0.67
CA SER A 59 -4.23 2.77 0.14
C SER A 59 -5.46 2.57 1.04
N ILE A 60 -5.57 1.41 1.70
CA ILE A 60 -6.66 1.06 2.61
C ILE A 60 -6.38 1.49 4.05
N VAL A 61 -5.18 1.17 4.59
CA VAL A 61 -4.82 1.44 6.00
C VAL A 61 -4.46 2.91 6.25
N GLY A 62 -4.19 3.66 5.19
CA GLY A 62 -3.68 5.03 5.27
C GLY A 62 -2.16 5.10 5.34
N ARG A 63 -1.60 6.31 5.25
CA ARG A 63 -0.15 6.52 5.07
C ARG A 63 0.68 5.86 6.19
N PRO A 64 1.81 5.19 5.88
CA PRO A 64 2.71 4.65 6.90
C PRO A 64 3.14 5.77 7.86
N ARG A 65 2.85 5.61 9.15
CA ARG A 65 3.31 6.55 10.19
C ARG A 65 4.75 6.20 10.54
N PHE A 66 5.69 6.70 9.76
CA PHE A 66 7.10 6.65 10.13
C PHE A 66 7.27 7.50 11.40
N GLY A 67 7.57 6.85 12.51
CA GLY A 67 7.68 7.52 13.80
C GLY A 67 8.73 8.63 13.76
N ARG A 68 8.41 9.77 14.38
CA ARG A 68 9.37 10.83 14.68
C ARG A 68 10.45 10.24 15.60
N LEU A 69 11.70 10.16 15.14
CA LEU A 69 12.81 10.02 16.08
C LEU A 69 12.87 11.31 16.91
N ALA A 70 12.49 11.21 18.17
CA ALA A 70 12.76 12.23 19.17
C ALA A 70 14.29 12.28 19.38
N THR A 71 14.95 13.16 18.65
CA THR A 71 16.32 13.54 18.96
C THR A 71 16.44 14.99 18.54
N ASP A 72 16.68 15.87 19.51
CA ASP A 72 16.95 17.30 19.36
C ASP A 72 18.24 17.52 18.55
N LEU A 73 18.19 17.17 17.27
CA LEU A 73 19.20 17.48 16.28
C LEU A 73 18.71 18.69 15.48
N PRO A 74 19.59 19.66 15.18
CA PRO A 74 19.23 20.81 14.36
C PRO A 74 18.60 20.35 13.04
N ASP A 75 17.66 21.17 12.56
CA ASP A 75 16.63 20.95 11.54
C ASP A 75 17.15 20.42 10.17
N ILE A 76 17.73 19.22 10.16
CA ILE A 76 18.16 18.49 8.96
C ILE A 76 16.97 17.72 8.35
N GLN A 77 15.92 17.46 9.13
CA GLN A 77 14.79 16.60 8.73
C GLN A 77 13.89 17.25 7.69
N LYS A 78 13.68 18.58 7.75
CA LYS A 78 12.80 19.29 6.81
C LYS A 78 13.33 19.30 5.37
N THR A 79 14.65 19.27 5.19
CA THR A 79 15.29 19.20 3.86
C THR A 79 15.29 17.78 3.30
N LYS A 80 15.39 16.76 4.15
CA LYS A 80 15.50 15.35 3.72
C LYS A 80 14.16 14.75 3.29
N GLU A 81 13.06 15.17 3.89
CA GLU A 81 11.70 14.63 3.64
C GLU A 81 11.11 15.12 2.30
N ASN A 82 11.40 16.37 1.93
CA ASN A 82 11.03 16.92 0.62
C ASN A 82 11.92 16.34 -0.49
N ALA A 83 13.24 16.22 -0.23
CA ALA A 83 14.17 15.64 -1.19
C ALA A 83 13.86 14.18 -1.50
N SER A 84 13.48 13.38 -0.51
CA SER A 84 13.15 11.95 -0.75
C SER A 84 11.82 11.78 -1.49
N SER A 85 10.83 12.63 -1.25
CA SER A 85 9.56 12.60 -1.97
C SER A 85 9.69 13.07 -3.42
N GLU A 86 10.46 14.14 -3.67
CA GLU A 86 10.79 14.62 -5.01
C GLU A 86 11.73 13.67 -5.76
N LEU A 87 12.72 13.05 -5.09
CA LEU A 87 13.58 12.03 -5.68
C LEU A 87 12.80 10.78 -6.06
N LEU A 88 11.83 10.37 -5.23
CA LEU A 88 10.93 9.27 -5.58
C LEU A 88 10.07 9.62 -6.79
N LEU A 89 9.53 10.84 -6.86
CA LEU A 89 8.79 11.29 -8.05
C LEU A 89 9.68 11.33 -9.30
N ALA A 90 10.90 11.87 -9.19
CA ALA A 90 11.88 11.96 -10.28
C ALA A 90 12.40 10.59 -10.73
N LEU A 91 12.48 9.61 -9.81
CA LEU A 91 12.76 8.20 -10.08
C LEU A 91 11.68 7.54 -10.95
N PHE A 92 10.41 7.90 -10.71
CA PHE A 92 9.28 7.34 -11.46
C PHE A 92 9.10 7.98 -12.83
N ASP A 93 9.45 9.25 -13.01
CA ASP A 93 9.00 9.97 -14.19
C ASP A 93 9.85 9.78 -15.44
N ASN A 94 11.19 9.56 -15.42
CA ASN A 94 11.90 9.31 -16.70
C ASN A 94 13.32 8.70 -16.69
N ASN A 95 13.90 8.21 -15.57
CA ASN A 95 15.28 7.70 -15.67
C ASN A 95 15.72 6.68 -14.60
N LEU A 96 14.83 5.75 -14.30
CA LEU A 96 15.08 4.70 -13.31
C LEU A 96 16.33 3.87 -13.65
N GLU A 97 16.64 3.66 -14.93
CA GLU A 97 17.87 2.99 -15.36
C GLU A 97 19.13 3.79 -15.02
N GLN A 98 19.17 5.10 -15.30
CA GLN A 98 20.34 5.92 -14.97
C GLN A 98 20.55 6.03 -13.46
N ILE A 99 19.47 6.07 -12.69
CA ILE A 99 19.57 6.13 -11.23
C ILE A 99 19.99 4.78 -10.66
N PHE A 100 19.48 3.68 -11.24
CA PHE A 100 19.94 2.34 -10.92
C PHE A 100 21.43 2.21 -11.22
N ASP A 101 21.87 2.63 -12.40
CA ASP A 101 23.27 2.63 -12.81
C ASP A 101 24.15 3.52 -11.94
N TYR A 102 23.62 4.61 -11.42
CA TYR A 102 24.34 5.50 -10.51
C TYR A 102 24.52 4.88 -9.11
N LEU A 103 23.55 4.10 -8.66
CA LEU A 103 23.54 3.43 -7.34
C LEU A 103 24.27 2.09 -7.35
N ASP A 104 24.19 1.34 -8.44
CA ASP A 104 24.87 0.06 -8.65
C ASP A 104 26.34 0.30 -9.03
N MET A 105 27.20 0.40 -8.01
CA MET A 105 28.61 0.79 -8.19
C MET A 105 29.47 -0.32 -8.78
N ASP A 106 29.20 -1.57 -8.38
CA ASP A 106 29.93 -2.72 -8.89
C ASP A 106 29.30 -3.31 -10.15
N LYS A 107 28.18 -2.74 -10.63
CA LYS A 107 27.47 -3.12 -11.85
C LYS A 107 27.03 -4.57 -11.83
N ASN A 108 26.77 -5.11 -10.65
CA ASN A 108 26.38 -6.50 -10.50
C ASN A 108 24.86 -6.72 -10.77
N GLY A 109 24.11 -5.64 -11.02
CA GLY A 109 22.66 -5.67 -11.25
C GLY A 109 21.83 -5.64 -9.97
N TYR A 110 22.44 -5.33 -8.83
CA TYR A 110 21.83 -5.27 -7.50
C TYR A 110 22.39 -4.10 -6.69
N ILE A 111 21.51 -3.32 -6.08
CA ILE A 111 21.93 -2.25 -5.17
C ILE A 111 21.99 -2.79 -3.74
N THR A 112 23.17 -2.84 -3.17
CA THR A 112 23.37 -3.23 -1.76
C THR A 112 23.04 -2.08 -0.81
N ARG A 113 22.74 -2.40 0.45
CA ARG A 113 22.51 -1.39 1.50
C ARG A 113 23.70 -0.45 1.66
N ARG A 114 24.92 -0.96 1.48
CA ARG A 114 26.16 -0.18 1.54
C ARG A 114 26.16 0.89 0.44
N GLU A 115 25.94 0.49 -0.81
CA GLU A 115 25.95 1.39 -1.97
C GLU A 115 24.84 2.43 -1.92
N PHE A 116 23.65 2.00 -1.49
CA PHE A 116 22.52 2.92 -1.27
C PHE A 116 22.89 3.99 -0.24
N ASN A 117 23.44 3.59 0.91
CA ASN A 117 23.81 4.53 1.96
C ASN A 117 24.96 5.45 1.53
N GLU A 118 25.97 4.94 0.85
CA GLU A 118 27.12 5.71 0.36
C GLU A 118 26.72 6.82 -0.61
N ARG A 119 25.66 6.62 -1.42
CA ARG A 119 25.22 7.57 -2.44
C ARG A 119 24.06 8.47 -2.03
N LEU A 120 23.14 8.00 -1.19
CA LEU A 120 21.91 8.74 -0.85
C LEU A 120 21.87 9.29 0.58
N LEU A 121 22.73 8.82 1.48
CA LEU A 121 22.67 9.16 2.91
C LEU A 121 23.94 9.87 3.42
N LYS A 122 24.62 10.61 2.56
CA LYS A 122 25.70 11.51 2.96
C LYS A 122 25.27 12.48 4.08
#